data_AF-G3I8C2-F1
#
_entry.id   AF-G3I8C2-F1
#
_cell.length_a   1.000
_cell.length_b   1.000
_cell.length_c   1.000
_cell.angle_alpha   90.00
_cell.angle_beta   90.00
_cell.angle_gamma   90.00
#
_symmetry.space_group_name_H-M   'P 1'
#
loop_
_entity.id
_entity.type
_entity.pdbx_description
1 polymer ?
#
loop_
_entity_poly.entity_id
_entity_poly.type
_entity_poly.pdbx_seq_one_letter_code
_entity_poly.pdbx_strand_id
1 'polypeptide(L)'
;MEQFSEYERYERLLWTELGSLRQGMLVISKTWTLDPGSQEKQEVILDMLHISQDRLLTLHSFVLGDGELEDDSTVLRELGAKLKNYCKQTALTLKQMLVNHAGYTGKIGVVIKITYLGHRAMSLYDSSSIISYPSNYYLTTKTVRNLKKALDEVIRTVCRHKTTVISLPLKFEHIKLDTLIFVECRRSFCDSLTWENGL
;
A
#
# COMPACT_ATOMS: atom_id res chain seq x y z
N MET A 1 -23.37 -5.54 -15.17
CA MET A 1 -22.83 -4.20 -15.49
C MET A 1 -22.45 -3.41 -14.22
N GLU A 2 -22.27 -4.07 -13.06
CA GLU A 2 -22.12 -3.40 -11.76
C GLU A 2 -20.66 -3.22 -11.30
N GLN A 3 -19.75 -4.12 -11.70
CA GLN A 3 -18.34 -4.09 -11.25
C GLN A 3 -17.57 -2.82 -11.63
N PHE A 4 -17.85 -2.23 -12.81
CA PHE A 4 -17.18 -0.99 -13.22
C PHE A 4 -17.47 0.18 -12.25
N SER A 5 -18.67 0.20 -11.65
CA SER A 5 -19.05 1.26 -10.69
C SER A 5 -18.34 1.12 -9.33
N GLU A 6 -18.03 -0.11 -8.91
CA GLU A 6 -17.34 -0.35 -7.66
C GLU A 6 -15.85 0.00 -7.74
N TYR A 7 -15.19 -0.35 -8.86
CA TYR A 7 -13.80 0.06 -9.09
C TYR A 7 -13.63 1.58 -9.12
N GLU A 8 -14.54 2.30 -9.78
CA GLU A 8 -14.54 3.77 -9.78
C GLU A 8 -14.77 4.35 -8.37
N ARG A 9 -15.59 3.69 -7.54
CA ARG A 9 -15.79 4.06 -6.14
C ARG A 9 -14.50 3.90 -5.34
N TYR A 10 -13.86 2.74 -5.38
CA TYR A 10 -12.60 2.49 -4.69
C TYR A 10 -11.50 3.43 -5.16
N GLU A 11 -11.45 3.72 -6.47
CA GLU A 11 -10.55 4.70 -7.05
C GLU A 11 -10.72 6.07 -6.41
N ARG A 12 -11.95 6.56 -6.35
CA ARG A 12 -12.27 7.85 -5.75
C ARG A 12 -11.91 7.90 -4.27
N LEU A 13 -12.20 6.84 -3.51
CA LEU A 13 -11.86 6.76 -2.08
C LEU A 13 -10.34 6.75 -1.89
N LEU A 14 -9.61 5.93 -2.65
CA LEU A 14 -8.15 5.89 -2.62
C LEU A 14 -7.56 7.27 -2.93
N TRP A 15 -8.03 7.93 -3.99
CA TRP A 15 -7.55 9.26 -4.36
C TRP A 15 -7.89 10.33 -3.32
N THR A 16 -9.01 10.19 -2.61
CA THR A 16 -9.36 11.08 -1.50
C THR A 16 -8.37 10.92 -0.35
N GLU A 17 -8.09 9.68 0.04
CA GLU A 17 -7.11 9.37 1.09
C GLU A 17 -5.70 9.86 0.71
N LEU A 18 -5.26 9.59 -0.52
CA LEU A 18 -3.95 10.01 -1.01
C LEU A 18 -3.87 11.51 -1.28
N GLY A 19 -4.98 12.16 -1.64
CA GLY A 19 -5.08 13.60 -1.86
C GLY A 19 -4.79 14.42 -0.60
N SER A 20 -4.93 13.81 0.59
CA SER A 20 -4.50 14.42 1.85
C SER A 20 -2.97 14.55 1.97
N LEU A 21 -2.20 13.77 1.20
CA LEU A 21 -0.75 13.75 1.21
C LEU A 21 -0.19 14.90 0.37
N ARG A 22 0.21 15.97 1.04
CA ARG A 22 0.58 17.23 0.36
C ARG A 22 1.99 17.25 -0.26
N GLN A 23 2.90 16.40 0.23
CA GLN A 23 4.33 16.46 -0.11
C GLN A 23 4.98 15.09 -0.05
N GLY A 24 6.08 14.91 -0.78
CA GLY A 24 6.92 13.72 -0.73
C GLY A 24 6.80 12.83 -1.96
N MET A 25 6.93 11.52 -1.74
CA MET A 25 6.94 10.50 -2.77
C MET A 25 6.16 9.28 -2.27
N LEU A 26 5.37 8.67 -3.14
CA LEU A 26 4.74 7.37 -2.94
C LEU A 26 5.48 6.32 -3.75
N VAL A 27 5.80 5.20 -3.11
CA VAL A 27 6.39 4.02 -3.76
C VAL A 27 5.42 2.86 -3.59
N ILE A 28 4.99 2.29 -4.71
CA ILE A 28 4.01 1.20 -4.76
C ILE A 28 4.75 0.01 -5.36
N SER A 29 4.92 -1.07 -4.58
CA SER A 29 5.67 -2.25 -5.03
C SER A 29 4.94 -3.55 -4.69
N LYS A 30 4.95 -4.51 -5.62
CA LYS A 30 4.41 -5.87 -5.42
C LYS A 30 5.39 -6.86 -4.79
N THR A 31 6.64 -6.47 -4.55
CA THR A 31 7.73 -7.41 -4.22
C THR A 31 8.10 -7.45 -2.74
N TRP A 32 7.63 -6.49 -1.96
CA TRP A 32 7.73 -6.51 -0.50
C TRP A 32 6.44 -6.96 0.19
N THR A 33 5.35 -7.10 -0.57
CA THR A 33 4.10 -7.69 -0.15
C THR A 33 4.36 -9.19 -0.12
N LEU A 34 4.33 -9.79 1.08
CA LEU A 34 4.27 -11.25 1.20
C LEU A 34 3.11 -11.73 0.32
N ASP A 35 3.38 -12.70 -0.55
CA ASP A 35 2.37 -13.34 -1.38
C ASP A 35 1.16 -13.67 -0.49
N PRO A 36 -0.03 -13.08 -0.71
CA PRO A 36 -1.21 -13.35 0.11
C PRO A 36 -1.74 -14.78 -0.11
N GLY A 37 -1.03 -15.62 -0.87
CA GLY A 37 -1.26 -17.05 -1.01
C GLY A 37 -1.69 -17.69 0.31
N SER A 38 -2.98 -18.06 0.35
CA SER A 38 -3.68 -18.72 1.44
C SER A 38 -4.38 -17.81 2.46
N GLN A 39 -5.41 -17.05 2.06
CA GLN A 39 -6.70 -16.99 2.80
C GLN A 39 -7.88 -16.69 1.84
N GLU A 40 -8.90 -17.53 1.88
CA GLU A 40 -10.00 -17.70 0.91
C GLU A 40 -11.04 -16.56 0.82
N LYS A 41 -10.70 -15.31 1.15
CA LYS A 41 -11.53 -14.15 0.81
C LYS A 41 -10.64 -13.00 0.35
N GLN A 42 -10.80 -12.66 -0.93
CA GLN A 42 -10.01 -11.70 -1.72
C GLN A 42 -10.24 -10.25 -1.26
N GLU A 43 -9.78 -9.92 -0.06
CA GLU A 43 -9.57 -8.53 0.32
C GLU A 43 -8.25 -8.08 -0.32
N VAL A 44 -8.34 -7.48 -1.50
CA VAL A 44 -7.14 -7.03 -2.23
C VAL A 44 -6.48 -5.91 -1.43
N ILE A 45 -5.23 -6.16 -1.02
CA ILE A 45 -4.39 -5.21 -0.27
C ILE A 45 -3.50 -4.44 -1.25
N LEU A 46 -3.49 -3.11 -1.13
CA LEU A 46 -2.60 -2.22 -1.86
C LEU A 46 -1.66 -1.51 -0.87
N ASP A 47 -0.39 -1.91 -0.89
CA ASP A 47 0.65 -1.33 -0.04
C ASP A 47 1.39 -0.20 -0.75
N MET A 48 1.45 0.96 -0.10
CA MET A 48 2.14 2.16 -0.57
C MET A 48 3.05 2.71 0.53
N LEU A 49 4.29 3.02 0.16
CA LEU A 49 5.24 3.67 1.05
C LEU A 49 5.31 5.17 0.77
N HIS A 50 4.94 5.97 1.76
CA HIS A 50 5.01 7.41 1.72
C HIS A 50 6.30 7.92 2.38
N ILE A 51 7.08 8.68 1.61
CA ILE A 51 8.36 9.28 2.03
C ILE A 51 8.21 10.79 1.93
N SER A 52 8.14 11.46 3.08
CA SER A 52 8.10 12.93 3.17
C SER A 52 9.14 13.44 4.15
N GLN A 53 9.70 14.62 3.87
CA GLN A 53 10.56 15.31 4.81
C GLN A 53 9.79 15.66 6.09
N ASP A 54 10.49 15.65 7.22
CA ASP A 54 9.99 16.02 8.56
C ASP A 54 8.81 15.16 9.03
N ARG A 55 8.64 13.99 8.41
CA ARG A 55 7.65 12.97 8.75
C ARG A 55 8.36 11.63 8.97
N LEU A 56 7.65 10.69 9.59
CA LEU A 56 8.09 9.30 9.64
C LEU A 56 7.82 8.63 8.30
N LEU A 57 8.60 7.59 7.99
CA LEU A 57 8.29 6.73 6.86
C LEU A 57 6.94 6.07 7.13
N THR A 58 5.99 6.14 6.20
CA THR A 58 4.63 5.62 6.44
C THR A 58 4.27 4.57 5.40
N LEU A 59 3.91 3.37 5.85
CA LEU A 59 3.32 2.32 5.04
C LEU A 59 1.80 2.45 5.14
N HIS A 60 1.17 2.81 4.02
CA HIS A 60 -0.27 2.80 3.83
C HIS A 60 -0.67 1.48 3.19
N SER A 61 -1.58 0.76 3.83
CA SER A 61 -2.14 -0.48 3.31
C SER A 61 -3.64 -0.28 3.14
N PHE A 62 -4.10 -0.31 1.89
CA PHE A 62 -5.52 -0.15 1.57
C PHE A 62 -6.14 -1.51 1.32
N VAL A 63 -7.32 -1.74 1.88
CA VAL A 63 -8.04 -2.99 1.77
C VAL A 63 -9.38 -2.74 1.10
N LEU A 64 -9.61 -3.41 -0.02
CA LEU A 64 -10.88 -3.35 -0.74
C LEU A 64 -11.89 -4.26 -0.04
N GLY A 65 -13.09 -3.76 0.22
CA GLY A 65 -14.17 -4.58 0.72
C GLY A 65 -15.53 -4.22 0.14
N ASP A 66 -16.44 -5.18 0.17
CA ASP A 66 -17.74 -5.18 -0.50
C ASP A 66 -18.82 -4.28 0.14
N GLY A 67 -18.48 -3.52 1.19
CA GLY A 67 -19.39 -2.58 1.84
C GLY A 67 -20.32 -3.21 2.88
N GLU A 68 -20.60 -4.51 2.82
CA GLU A 68 -21.41 -5.21 3.83
C GLU A 68 -20.74 -5.24 5.21
N LEU A 69 -19.41 -5.20 5.21
CA LEU A 69 -18.61 -5.20 6.45
C LEU A 69 -18.57 -3.84 7.16
N GLU A 70 -19.09 -2.76 6.57
CA GLU A 70 -18.99 -1.42 7.17
C GLU A 70 -19.79 -1.24 8.45
N ASP A 71 -20.92 -1.94 8.56
CA ASP A 71 -21.82 -1.84 9.70
C ASP A 71 -21.42 -2.79 10.85
N ASP A 72 -20.59 -3.80 10.57
CA ASP A 72 -20.07 -4.71 11.59
C ASP A 72 -18.70 -4.25 12.13
N SER A 73 -18.77 -3.39 13.15
CA SER A 73 -17.58 -2.90 13.86
C SER A 73 -16.70 -4.00 14.47
N THR A 74 -17.25 -5.19 14.75
CA THR A 74 -16.47 -6.30 15.31
C THR A 74 -15.63 -6.94 14.23
N VAL A 75 -16.23 -7.20 13.06
CA VAL A 75 -15.52 -7.80 11.91
C VAL A 75 -14.41 -6.87 11.41
N LEU A 76 -14.66 -5.56 11.29
CA LEU A 76 -13.62 -4.59 10.90
C LEU A 76 -12.45 -4.55 11.89
N ARG A 77 -12.72 -4.70 13.19
CA ARG A 77 -11.68 -4.72 14.22
C ARG A 77 -10.83 -5.99 14.13
N GLU A 78 -11.45 -7.15 13.94
CA GLU A 78 -10.75 -8.42 13.74
C GLU A 78 -9.90 -8.40 12.47
N LEU A 79 -10.45 -7.82 11.41
CA LEU A 79 -9.73 -7.62 10.17
C LEU A 79 -8.49 -6.72 10.37
N GLY A 80 -8.67 -5.56 11.01
CA GLY A 80 -7.56 -4.66 11.35
C GLY A 80 -6.47 -5.35 12.18
N ALA A 81 -6.85 -6.19 13.14
CA ALA A 81 -5.91 -6.96 13.96
C ALA A 81 -5.12 -8.00 13.13
N LYS A 82 -5.78 -8.69 12.21
CA LYS A 82 -5.16 -9.65 11.29
C LYS A 82 -4.17 -8.97 10.35
N LEU A 83 -4.60 -7.88 9.70
CA LEU A 83 -3.79 -7.11 8.75
C LEU A 83 -2.61 -6.41 9.42
N LYS A 84 -2.73 -6.03 10.70
CA LYS A 84 -1.62 -5.45 11.47
C LYS A 84 -0.39 -6.36 11.48
N ASN A 85 -0.56 -7.67 11.59
CA ASN A 85 0.58 -8.60 11.57
C ASN A 85 1.22 -8.67 10.19
N TYR A 86 0.40 -8.71 9.12
CA TYR A 86 0.89 -8.62 7.74
C TYR A 86 1.73 -7.36 7.53
N CYS A 87 1.17 -6.18 7.84
CA CYS A 87 1.85 -4.90 7.62
C CYS A 87 3.14 -4.76 8.45
N LYS A 88 3.17 -5.33 9.66
CA LYS A 88 4.39 -5.41 10.47
C LYS A 88 5.48 -6.23 9.78
N GLN A 89 5.12 -7.36 9.18
CA GLN A 89 6.06 -8.18 8.42
C GLN A 89 6.52 -7.45 7.15
N THR A 90 5.62 -6.84 6.39
CA THR A 90 5.98 -6.00 5.24
C THR A 90 6.98 -4.90 5.62
N ALA A 91 6.72 -4.18 6.71
CA ALA A 91 7.62 -3.14 7.22
C ALA A 91 8.99 -3.70 7.66
N LEU A 92 9.03 -4.91 8.23
CA LEU A 92 10.27 -5.59 8.60
C LEU A 92 11.06 -6.01 7.36
N THR A 93 10.39 -6.64 6.38
CA THR A 93 10.98 -7.05 5.11
C THR A 93 11.56 -5.86 4.35
N LEU A 94 10.84 -4.73 4.29
CA LEU A 94 11.34 -3.49 3.72
C LEU A 94 12.65 -3.03 4.41
N LYS A 95 12.68 -3.00 5.75
CA LYS A 95 13.89 -2.63 6.48
C LYS A 95 15.05 -3.57 6.17
N GLN A 96 14.80 -4.87 6.13
CA GLN A 96 15.82 -5.86 5.79
C GLN A 96 16.34 -5.67 4.36
N MET A 97 15.45 -5.39 3.40
CA MET A 97 15.86 -5.14 2.02
C MET A 97 16.76 -3.90 1.90
N LEU A 98 16.41 -2.81 2.59
CA LEU A 98 17.22 -1.59 2.61
C LEU A 98 18.61 -1.82 3.22
N VAL A 99 18.69 -2.59 4.30
CA VAL A 99 19.96 -2.90 4.96
C VAL A 99 20.80 -3.85 4.10
N ASN A 100 20.21 -4.98 3.68
CA ASN A 100 20.96 -6.09 3.08
C ASN A 100 21.31 -5.85 1.61
N HIS A 101 20.44 -5.19 0.84
CA HIS A 101 20.65 -4.99 -0.60
C HIS A 101 21.14 -3.58 -0.96
N ALA A 102 20.87 -2.58 -0.11
CA ALA A 102 21.27 -1.20 -0.37
C ALA A 102 22.25 -0.63 0.66
N GLY A 103 22.66 -1.41 1.67
CA GLY A 103 23.63 -0.98 2.69
C GLY A 103 23.13 0.20 3.53
N TYR A 104 21.82 0.39 3.65
CA TYR A 104 21.25 1.53 4.34
C TYR A 104 21.41 1.40 5.86
N THR A 105 22.14 2.34 6.48
CA THR A 105 22.46 2.32 7.92
C THR A 105 21.71 3.36 8.75
N GLY A 106 20.84 4.17 8.12
CA GLY A 106 20.06 5.18 8.82
C GLY A 106 19.00 4.57 9.74
N LYS A 107 18.61 5.31 10.79
CA LYS A 107 17.45 4.94 11.61
C LYS A 107 16.17 5.20 10.82
N ILE A 108 15.28 4.20 10.76
CA ILE A 108 13.97 4.31 10.10
C ILE A 108 12.88 3.82 11.05
N GLY A 109 11.92 4.70 11.31
CA GLY A 109 10.65 4.38 11.96
C GLY A 109 9.61 4.24 10.87
N VAL A 110 8.86 3.13 10.88
CA VAL A 110 7.79 2.88 9.91
C VAL A 110 6.47 2.96 10.65
N VAL A 111 5.69 4.00 10.33
CA VAL A 111 4.28 4.10 10.74
C VAL A 111 3.46 3.21 9.81
N ILE A 112 2.53 2.46 10.36
CA ILE A 112 1.61 1.61 9.60
C ILE A 112 0.22 2.23 9.69
N LYS A 113 -0.41 2.45 8.55
CA LYS A 113 -1.80 2.90 8.43
C LYS A 113 -2.57 1.93 7.55
N ILE A 114 -3.64 1.36 8.09
CA ILE A 114 -4.50 0.41 7.39
C ILE A 114 -5.86 1.08 7.19
N THR A 115 -6.28 1.17 5.94
CA THR A 115 -7.54 1.81 5.55
C THR A 115 -8.40 0.82 4.77
N TYR A 116 -9.62 0.59 5.25
CA TYR A 116 -10.65 -0.12 4.53
C TYR A 116 -11.34 0.82 3.54
N LEU A 117 -11.54 0.36 2.30
CA LEU A 117 -12.24 1.06 1.24
C LEU A 117 -13.52 0.29 0.92
N GLY A 118 -14.67 0.76 1.43
CA GLY A 118 -16.00 0.23 1.12
C GLY A 118 -16.89 1.26 0.41
N HIS A 119 -18.06 1.55 0.95
CA HIS A 119 -18.85 2.75 0.64
C HIS A 119 -18.15 4.03 1.12
N ARG A 120 -17.35 3.96 2.18
CA ARG A 120 -16.48 5.04 2.67
C ARG A 120 -15.10 4.51 3.07
N ALA A 121 -14.14 5.42 3.20
CA ALA A 121 -12.83 5.09 3.75
C ALA A 121 -12.92 5.01 5.28
N MET A 122 -12.42 3.91 5.86
CA MET A 122 -12.41 3.71 7.32
C MET A 122 -11.01 3.31 7.79
N SER A 123 -10.47 4.01 8.79
CA SER A 123 -9.20 3.62 9.39
C SER A 123 -9.40 2.39 10.28
N LEU A 124 -8.79 1.26 9.91
CA LEU A 124 -8.78 0.04 10.72
C LEU A 124 -7.66 0.07 11.75
N TYR A 125 -6.55 0.74 11.42
CA TYR A 125 -5.38 0.81 12.28
C TYR A 125 -4.50 2.01 11.90
N ASP A 126 -4.04 2.75 12.89
CA ASP A 126 -3.02 3.78 12.71
C ASP A 126 -2.01 3.64 13.85
N SER A 127 -0.78 3.21 13.54
CA SER A 127 0.23 3.07 14.59
C SER A 127 0.70 4.40 15.16
N SER A 128 0.50 5.53 14.46
CA SER A 128 0.93 6.85 14.93
C SER A 128 0.09 7.38 16.11
N SER A 129 -1.11 6.84 16.31
CA SER A 129 -1.91 7.16 17.51
C SER A 129 -1.47 6.37 18.75
N ILE A 130 -0.66 5.31 18.56
CA ILE A 130 -0.26 4.38 19.62
C ILE A 130 1.23 4.52 19.96
N ILE A 131 2.07 4.76 18.95
CA ILE A 131 3.53 4.74 19.06
C ILE A 131 4.09 6.14 18.83
N SER A 132 4.80 6.67 19.83
CA SER A 132 5.60 7.88 19.70
C SER A 132 7.04 7.53 19.37
N TYR A 133 7.54 8.03 18.23
CA TYR A 133 8.93 7.86 17.83
C TYR A 133 9.80 9.02 18.32
N PRO A 134 11.05 8.76 18.76
CA PRO A 134 12.01 9.82 19.03
C PRO A 134 12.28 10.68 17.78
N SER A 135 12.64 11.94 17.97
CA SER A 135 12.85 12.92 16.90
C SER A 135 13.87 12.47 15.84
N ASN A 136 14.88 11.69 16.22
CA ASN A 136 15.90 11.18 15.29
C ASN A 136 15.42 10.07 14.33
N TYR A 137 14.16 9.65 14.42
CA TYR A 137 13.51 8.76 13.44
C TYR A 137 12.78 9.54 12.34
N TYR A 138 12.54 10.84 12.52
CA TYR A 138 11.90 11.68 11.51
C TYR A 138 12.86 11.93 10.35
N LEU A 139 12.32 11.94 9.14
CA LEU A 139 13.11 11.97 7.92
C LEU A 139 13.62 13.39 7.63
N THR A 140 14.90 13.65 7.92
CA THR A 140 15.57 14.88 7.48
C THR A 140 15.77 14.89 5.96
N THR A 141 16.07 16.03 5.36
CA THR A 141 16.42 16.14 3.92
C THR A 141 17.53 15.17 3.51
N LYS A 142 18.55 14.99 4.37
CA LYS A 142 19.65 14.03 4.14
C LYS A 142 19.14 12.60 4.19
N THR A 143 18.32 12.27 5.18
CA THR A 143 17.73 10.93 5.35
C THR A 143 16.82 10.58 4.16
N VAL A 144 15.95 11.49 3.72
CA VAL A 144 15.10 11.30 2.53
C VAL A 144 15.94 11.01 1.30
N ARG A 145 17.02 11.79 1.07
CA ARG A 145 17.90 11.59 -0.08
C ARG A 145 18.56 10.21 -0.05
N ASN A 146 19.10 9.81 1.09
CA ASN A 146 19.76 8.51 1.26
C ASN A 146 18.76 7.36 1.12
N LEU A 147 17.56 7.49 1.69
CA LEU A 147 16.51 6.50 1.60
C LEU A 147 16.03 6.32 0.15
N LYS A 148 15.83 7.40 -0.60
CA LYS A 148 15.47 7.34 -2.03
C LYS A 148 16.52 6.59 -2.85
N LYS A 149 17.81 6.87 -2.62
CA LYS A 149 18.90 6.14 -3.29
C LYS A 149 18.90 4.65 -2.94
N ALA A 150 18.70 4.33 -1.65
CA ALA A 150 18.66 2.93 -1.21
C ALA A 150 17.44 2.19 -1.76
N LEU A 151 16.27 2.84 -1.84
CA LEU A 151 15.09 2.28 -2.46
C LEU A 151 15.29 2.06 -3.96
N ASP A 152 15.89 3.00 -4.68
CA ASP A 152 16.19 2.83 -6.10
C ASP A 152 17.09 1.61 -6.34
N GLU A 153 18.08 1.39 -5.48
CA GLU A 153 18.93 0.19 -5.50
C GLU A 153 18.11 -1.09 -5.26
N VAL A 154 17.27 -1.13 -4.23
CA VAL A 154 16.40 -2.29 -3.93
C VAL A 154 15.43 -2.55 -5.08
N ILE A 155 14.86 -1.50 -5.67
CA ILE A 155 13.92 -1.62 -6.79
C ILE A 155 14.62 -2.25 -8.00
N ARG A 156 15.83 -1.76 -8.32
CA ARG A 156 16.63 -2.25 -9.43
C ARG A 156 17.09 -3.70 -9.24
N THR A 157 17.53 -4.05 -8.04
CA THR A 157 18.16 -5.36 -7.75
C THR A 157 17.16 -6.45 -7.40
N VAL A 158 16.13 -6.12 -6.60
CA VAL A 158 15.15 -7.06 -6.05
C VAL A 158 13.81 -6.98 -6.79
N CYS A 159 13.31 -5.77 -7.08
CA CYS A 159 11.91 -5.59 -7.46
C CYS A 159 11.64 -5.66 -8.98
N ARG A 160 12.69 -5.68 -9.82
CA ARG A 160 12.69 -5.93 -11.27
C ARG A 160 11.39 -5.52 -11.99
N HIS A 161 11.19 -4.21 -12.16
CA HIS A 161 10.11 -3.57 -12.95
C HIS A 161 8.68 -3.65 -12.38
N LYS A 162 8.46 -4.17 -11.16
CA LYS A 162 7.13 -4.25 -10.52
C LYS A 162 6.83 -3.12 -9.52
N THR A 163 7.47 -1.96 -9.70
CA THR A 163 7.38 -0.84 -8.77
C THR A 163 6.99 0.44 -9.50
N THR A 164 6.00 1.16 -8.98
CA THR A 164 5.58 2.48 -9.44
C THR A 164 5.99 3.53 -8.41
N VAL A 165 6.60 4.62 -8.87
CA VAL A 165 7.02 5.74 -8.02
C VAL A 165 6.29 7.01 -8.45
N ILE A 166 5.60 7.66 -7.51
CA ILE A 166 4.78 8.83 -7.76
C ILE A 166 5.29 9.98 -6.89
N SER A 167 5.47 11.16 -7.48
CA SER A 167 5.83 12.38 -6.73
C SER A 167 4.57 13.14 -6.30
N LEU A 168 4.61 13.73 -5.10
CA LEU A 168 3.51 14.52 -4.53
C LEU A 168 3.77 16.04 -4.63
N PRO A 169 2.72 16.88 -4.74
CA PRO A 169 1.30 16.52 -4.72
C PRO A 169 0.87 15.79 -5.99
N LEU A 170 -0.12 14.91 -5.84
CA LEU A 170 -0.68 14.18 -6.98
C LEU A 170 -1.24 15.18 -8.00
N LYS A 171 -0.74 15.13 -9.23
CA LYS A 171 -1.45 15.70 -10.36
C LYS A 171 -2.52 14.67 -10.74
N PHE A 172 -3.76 14.93 -10.34
CA PHE A 172 -4.91 14.03 -10.49
C PHE A 172 -5.23 13.61 -11.94
N GLU A 173 -4.50 14.12 -12.94
CA GLU A 173 -4.85 13.99 -14.35
C GLU A 173 -4.38 12.69 -15.02
N HIS A 174 -3.54 11.84 -14.39
CA HIS A 174 -2.84 10.78 -15.16
C HIS A 174 -2.59 9.42 -14.51
N ILE A 175 -3.12 9.12 -13.31
CA ILE A 175 -2.90 7.79 -12.70
C ILE A 175 -4.26 7.12 -12.52
N LYS A 176 -4.54 6.10 -13.33
CA LYS A 176 -5.72 5.25 -13.14
C LYS A 176 -5.40 4.14 -12.16
N LEU A 177 -6.34 3.77 -11.28
CA LEU A 177 -6.23 2.52 -10.50
C LEU A 177 -5.92 1.34 -11.41
N ASP A 178 -6.38 1.38 -12.66
CA ASP A 178 -6.05 0.44 -13.71
C ASP A 178 -4.54 0.17 -13.77
N THR A 179 -3.72 1.23 -13.73
CA THR A 179 -2.25 1.12 -13.82
C THR A 179 -1.64 0.58 -12.52
N LEU A 180 -2.32 0.72 -11.39
CA LEU A 180 -1.88 0.28 -10.06
C LEU A 180 -2.40 -1.13 -9.70
N ILE A 181 -3.50 -1.58 -10.32
CA ILE A 181 -4.25 -2.81 -10.00
C ILE A 181 -4.27 -3.82 -11.17
N PHE A 182 -4.04 -3.44 -12.44
CA PHE A 182 -4.18 -4.34 -13.61
C PHE A 182 -3.23 -5.55 -13.67
N VAL A 183 -2.33 -5.72 -12.71
CA VAL A 183 -1.52 -6.95 -12.66
C VAL A 183 -2.29 -8.11 -12.00
N GLU A 184 -3.43 -7.89 -11.33
CA GLU A 184 -4.21 -8.98 -10.69
C GLU A 184 -5.54 -9.31 -11.42
N CYS A 185 -6.30 -8.31 -11.88
CA CYS A 185 -7.68 -8.58 -12.30
C CYS A 185 -7.78 -9.32 -13.65
N ARG A 186 -6.78 -9.23 -14.54
CA ARG A 186 -6.82 -9.92 -15.84
C ARG A 186 -6.58 -11.43 -15.77
N ARG A 187 -5.98 -11.97 -14.70
CA ARG A 187 -5.81 -13.43 -14.59
C ARG A 187 -7.09 -14.12 -14.10
N SER A 188 -7.75 -13.57 -13.07
CA SER A 188 -9.02 -14.14 -12.61
C SER A 188 -10.19 -13.90 -13.58
N PHE A 189 -10.13 -12.86 -14.41
CA PHE A 189 -11.19 -12.56 -15.39
C PHE A 189 -10.98 -13.24 -16.76
N CYS A 190 -9.73 -13.54 -17.16
CA CYS A 190 -9.50 -14.32 -18.40
C CYS A 190 -9.67 -15.84 -18.18
N ASP A 191 -9.44 -16.36 -16.98
CA ASP A 191 -9.63 -17.79 -16.69
C ASP A 191 -11.11 -18.16 -16.46
N SER A 192 -11.98 -17.18 -16.23
CA SER A 192 -13.44 -17.35 -16.13
C SER A 192 -14.18 -17.13 -17.46
N LEU A 193 -13.51 -16.62 -18.50
CA LEU A 193 -14.08 -16.41 -19.85
C LEU A 193 -13.62 -17.45 -20.89
N THR A 194 -12.77 -18.41 -20.51
CA THR A 194 -12.36 -19.52 -21.39
C THR A 194 -13.04 -20.85 -21.09
N TRP A 195 -14.00 -20.90 -20.16
CA TRP A 195 -14.81 -22.10 -19.88
C TRP A 195 -16.25 -22.08 -20.43
N GLU A 196 -16.66 -21.02 -21.12
CA GLU A 196 -18.00 -20.95 -21.74
C GLU A 196 -18.03 -20.84 -23.27
N ASN A 197 -16.89 -20.88 -23.97
CA ASN A 197 -16.90 -20.91 -25.44
C ASN A 197 -15.80 -21.82 -25.99
N GLY A 198 -16.12 -23.10 -26.18
CA GLY A 198 -15.25 -24.08 -26.82
C GLY A 198 -15.95 -25.43 -26.99
N LEU A 199 -16.70 -25.52 -28.09
CA LEU A 199 -17.28 -26.69 -28.78
C LEU A 199 -16.79 -28.09 -28.37
#